data_AF-R2QXL3-F1
#
_entry.id   AF-R2QXL3-F1
#
_cell.length_a   1.000
_cell.length_b   1.000
_cell.length_c   1.000
_cell.angle_alpha   90.00
_cell.angle_beta   90.00
_cell.angle_gamma   90.00
#
_symmetry.space_group_name_H-M   'P 1'
#
loop_
_entity.id
_entity.type
_entity.pdbx_description
1 polymer ?
#
loop_
_entity_poly.entity_id
_entity_poly.type
_entity_poly.pdbx_seq_one_letter_code
_entity_poly.pdbx_strand_id
1 'polypeptide(L)'
;MGKFIDLSNQRFGRLLVIERNGTDKYGHATFLCKCECGNEKTVDSGSLRNGLTKSCGCLQAEKGPPAIKARQVVKNGIKPSYFQTDKPQSNSQSGVRGVVTYKQAGKLKYRAVLTVNGTVYQKAGFKTIEEAAEYRKYLVQKYLPKD
;
A
#
# COMPACT_ATOMS: atom_id res chain seq x y z
N MET A 1 -5.33 37.82 8.53
CA MET A 1 -6.05 37.07 9.59
C MET A 1 -7.16 36.27 8.94
N GLY A 2 -7.18 34.94 9.10
CA GLY A 2 -8.33 34.14 8.67
C GLY A 2 -9.54 34.45 9.56
N LYS A 3 -10.73 34.59 8.96
CA LYS A 3 -11.98 34.78 9.69
C LYS A 3 -12.22 33.57 10.59
N PHE A 4 -12.48 33.80 11.87
CA PHE A 4 -12.91 32.76 12.78
C PHE A 4 -14.24 32.15 12.27
N ILE A 5 -14.28 30.83 12.18
CA ILE A 5 -15.48 30.08 11.78
C ILE A 5 -15.93 29.34 13.03
N ASP A 6 -17.07 29.75 13.57
CA ASP A 6 -17.71 29.03 14.65
C ASP A 6 -18.43 27.80 14.10
N LEU A 7 -18.14 26.64 14.69
CA LEU A 7 -18.72 25.36 14.32
C LEU A 7 -19.70 24.85 15.40
N SER A 8 -19.99 25.63 16.43
CA SER A 8 -20.89 25.25 17.53
C SER A 8 -22.27 24.84 17.01
N ASN A 9 -22.86 23.81 17.64
CA ASN A 9 -24.12 23.17 17.25
C ASN A 9 -24.15 22.53 15.85
N GLN A 10 -23.02 22.47 15.14
CA GLN A 10 -22.94 21.74 13.87
C GLN A 10 -22.60 20.28 14.08
N ARG A 11 -23.02 19.44 13.13
CA ARG A 11 -22.83 18.00 13.15
C ARG A 11 -21.89 17.55 12.03
N PHE A 12 -20.90 16.74 12.38
CA PHE A 12 -19.93 16.13 11.47
C PHE A 12 -19.93 14.62 11.65
N GLY A 13 -20.63 13.90 10.77
CA GLY A 13 -20.87 12.46 10.94
C GLY A 13 -21.65 12.19 12.22
N ARG A 14 -21.03 11.49 13.18
CA ARG A 14 -21.58 11.18 14.51
C ARG A 14 -21.20 12.19 15.59
N LEU A 15 -20.46 13.25 15.27
CA LEU A 15 -20.00 14.25 16.22
C LEU A 15 -20.88 15.49 16.17
N LEU A 16 -21.46 15.87 17.29
CA LEU A 16 -22.11 17.16 17.51
C LEU A 16 -21.12 18.10 18.20
N VAL A 17 -20.83 19.25 17.61
CA VAL A 17 -19.96 20.26 18.22
C VAL A 17 -20.70 20.95 19.36
N ILE A 18 -20.15 20.87 20.57
CA ILE A 18 -20.70 21.51 21.77
C ILE A 18 -20.18 22.94 21.87
N GLU A 19 -18.87 23.09 21.90
CA GLU A 19 -18.23 24.39 22.10
C GLU A 19 -16.79 24.40 21.58
N ARG A 20 -16.22 25.61 21.49
CA ARG A 20 -14.80 25.79 21.19
C ARG A 20 -13.96 25.41 22.40
N ASN A 21 -12.99 24.52 22.20
CA ASN A 21 -12.07 24.03 23.22
C ASN A 21 -10.62 24.47 22.94
N GLY A 22 -10.43 25.78 22.76
CA GLY A 22 -9.11 26.40 22.61
C GLY A 22 -8.48 26.29 21.23
N THR A 23 -7.17 26.09 21.23
CA THR A 23 -6.32 26.04 20.04
C THR A 23 -5.25 24.96 20.24
N ASP A 24 -4.92 24.20 19.20
CA ASP A 24 -3.85 23.21 19.24
C ASP A 24 -2.44 23.84 19.15
N LYS A 25 -1.41 23.00 19.22
CA LYS A 25 0.00 23.41 19.11
C LYS A 25 0.38 24.04 17.76
N TYR A 26 -0.47 23.90 16.73
CA TYR A 26 -0.28 24.45 15.39
C TYR A 26 -1.11 25.72 15.15
N GLY A 27 -1.83 26.21 16.17
CA GLY A 27 -2.65 27.41 16.03
C GLY A 27 -4.05 27.13 15.47
N HIS A 28 -4.48 25.87 15.35
CA HIS A 28 -5.81 25.53 14.85
C HIS A 28 -6.85 25.56 15.96
N ALA A 29 -7.98 26.22 15.71
CA ALA A 29 -9.11 26.20 16.64
C ALA A 29 -9.60 24.76 16.83
N THR A 30 -9.74 24.35 18.08
CA THR A 30 -10.24 23.03 18.48
C THR A 30 -11.64 23.16 19.07
N PHE A 31 -12.43 22.11 18.92
CA PHE A 31 -13.83 22.07 19.33
C PHE A 31 -14.10 20.79 20.12
N LEU A 32 -14.77 20.92 21.27
CA LEU A 32 -15.28 19.78 22.02
C LEU A 32 -16.53 19.26 21.32
N CYS A 33 -16.51 17.98 20.97
CA CYS A 33 -17.62 17.33 20.28
C CYS A 33 -18.18 16.19 21.12
N LYS A 34 -19.51 16.09 21.21
CA LYS A 34 -20.21 14.94 21.76
C LYS A 34 -20.55 13.96 20.64
N CYS A 35 -20.14 12.71 20.78
CA CYS A 35 -20.44 11.69 19.80
C CYS A 35 -21.77 10.99 20.10
N GLU A 36 -22.46 10.50 19.06
CA GLU A 36 -23.63 9.60 19.23
C GLU A 36 -23.32 8.37 20.09
N CYS A 37 -22.04 7.94 20.15
CA CYS A 37 -21.56 6.85 21.00
C CYS A 37 -21.62 7.19 22.51
N GLY A 38 -21.94 8.44 22.88
CA GLY A 38 -21.92 8.96 24.25
C GLY A 38 -20.59 9.59 24.65
N ASN A 39 -19.47 9.22 24.02
CA ASN A 39 -18.15 9.77 24.35
C ASN A 39 -17.93 11.16 23.75
N GLU A 40 -17.04 11.90 24.39
CA GLU A 40 -16.58 13.20 23.91
C GLU A 40 -15.22 13.11 23.22
N LYS A 41 -14.97 14.03 22.28
CA LYS A 41 -13.71 14.13 21.55
C LYS A 41 -13.43 15.57 21.16
N THR A 42 -12.22 16.04 21.48
CA THR A 42 -11.71 17.31 20.96
C THR A 42 -11.18 17.10 19.55
N VAL A 43 -11.65 17.91 18.59
CA VAL A 43 -11.27 17.82 17.17
C VAL A 43 -10.94 19.22 16.66
N ASP A 44 -9.91 19.33 15.82
CA ASP A 44 -9.59 20.59 15.17
C ASP A 44 -10.62 20.96 14.09
N SER A 45 -10.78 22.27 13.86
CA SER A 45 -11.70 22.83 12.87
C SER A 45 -11.46 22.32 11.45
N GLY A 46 -10.21 22.02 11.08
CA GLY A 46 -9.86 21.50 9.76
C GLY A 46 -10.39 20.08 9.57
N SER A 47 -10.15 19.20 10.54
CA SER A 47 -10.60 17.81 10.53
C SER A 47 -12.13 17.67 10.51
N LEU A 48 -12.85 18.57 11.19
CA LEU A 48 -14.31 18.61 11.14
C LEU A 48 -14.80 19.00 9.73
N ARG A 49 -14.36 20.15 9.23
CA ARG A 49 -14.83 20.69 7.93
C ARG A 49 -14.45 19.81 6.73
N ASN A 50 -13.27 19.19 6.76
CA ASN A 50 -12.81 18.29 5.70
C ASN A 50 -13.37 16.86 5.85
N GLY A 51 -14.15 16.60 6.91
CA GLY A 51 -14.73 15.28 7.16
C GLY A 51 -13.71 14.19 7.48
N LEU A 52 -12.50 14.56 7.95
CA LEU A 52 -11.46 13.60 8.36
C LEU A 52 -11.85 12.89 9.66
N THR A 53 -12.52 13.60 10.57
CA THR A 53 -12.99 13.06 11.84
C THR A 53 -14.51 13.05 11.89
N LYS A 54 -15.11 11.85 11.86
CA LYS A 54 -16.56 11.62 11.83
C LYS A 54 -17.12 10.95 13.08
N SER A 55 -16.27 10.53 14.03
CA SER A 55 -16.69 9.90 15.28
C SER A 55 -15.63 10.00 16.38
N CYS A 56 -16.02 9.61 17.60
CA CYS A 56 -15.14 9.41 18.75
C CYS A 56 -14.02 8.38 18.43
N GLY A 57 -14.24 7.48 17.46
CA GLY A 57 -13.45 6.28 17.18
C GLY A 57 -14.33 5.02 17.13
N CYS A 58 -15.59 5.13 17.57
CA CYS A 58 -16.56 4.04 17.56
C CYS A 58 -16.84 3.50 16.16
N LEU A 59 -16.84 4.34 15.12
CA LEU A 59 -17.05 3.88 13.74
C LEU A 59 -15.97 2.89 13.29
N GLN A 60 -14.74 3.01 13.82
CA GLN A 60 -13.64 2.09 13.54
C GLN A 60 -13.78 0.83 14.40
N ALA A 61 -14.18 0.96 15.66
CA ALA A 61 -14.41 -0.18 16.56
C ALA A 61 -15.54 -1.10 16.05
N GLU A 62 -16.64 -0.53 15.55
CA GLU A 62 -17.78 -1.26 14.96
C GLU A 62 -17.41 -2.02 13.69
N LYS A 63 -16.44 -1.53 12.92
CA LYS A 63 -15.95 -2.20 11.71
C LYS A 63 -15.05 -3.40 12.00
N GLY A 64 -14.78 -3.69 13.27
CA GLY A 64 -13.79 -4.66 13.71
C GLY A 64 -12.36 -4.18 13.45
N PRO A 65 -11.33 -4.93 13.90
CA PRO A 65 -9.97 -4.66 13.45
C PRO A 65 -9.97 -4.68 11.90
N PRO A 66 -9.13 -3.85 11.23
CA PRO A 66 -8.93 -4.05 9.80
C PRO A 66 -8.62 -5.52 9.61
N ALA A 67 -9.24 -6.16 8.62
CA ALA A 67 -8.94 -7.55 8.31
C ALA A 67 -7.41 -7.68 8.29
N ILE A 68 -6.84 -8.36 9.30
CA ILE A 68 -5.42 -8.66 9.28
C ILE A 68 -5.31 -9.48 8.02
N LYS A 69 -4.73 -8.92 6.95
CA LYS A 69 -4.46 -9.68 5.73
C LYS A 69 -3.76 -10.92 6.24
N ALA A 70 -4.39 -12.10 6.08
CA ALA A 70 -3.88 -13.36 6.59
C ALA A 70 -2.37 -13.35 6.37
N ARG A 71 -1.59 -13.44 7.45
CA ARG A 71 -0.13 -13.31 7.41
C ARG A 71 0.33 -14.24 6.29
N GLN A 72 0.73 -13.66 5.16
CA GLN A 72 0.91 -14.45 3.93
C GLN A 72 1.81 -15.62 4.27
N VAL A 73 1.39 -16.85 3.98
CA VAL A 73 2.20 -18.03 4.26
C VAL A 73 3.54 -17.83 3.53
N VAL A 74 4.59 -17.57 4.30
CA VAL A 74 5.94 -17.45 3.79
C VAL A 74 6.54 -18.85 3.89
N LYS A 75 6.69 -19.54 2.75
CA LYS A 75 7.35 -20.86 2.70
C LYS A 75 8.81 -20.63 2.39
N ASN A 76 9.71 -21.03 3.31
CA ASN A 76 11.17 -20.90 3.14
C ASN A 76 11.63 -19.48 2.76
N GLY A 77 11.04 -18.45 3.37
CA GLY A 77 11.36 -17.04 3.07
C GLY A 77 10.75 -16.49 1.78
N ILE A 78 9.97 -17.31 1.05
CA ILE A 78 9.36 -16.94 -0.22
C ILE A 78 7.85 -16.79 -0.06
N LYS A 79 7.28 -15.77 -0.69
CA LYS A 79 5.84 -15.63 -0.86
C LYS A 79 5.43 -16.35 -2.16
N PRO A 80 4.78 -17.54 -2.09
CA PRO A 80 4.43 -18.31 -3.29
C PRO A 80 3.57 -17.52 -4.27
N SER A 81 2.75 -16.58 -3.77
CA SER A 81 1.93 -15.66 -4.57
C SER A 81 2.71 -14.86 -5.61
N TYR A 82 4.00 -14.57 -5.38
CA TYR A 82 4.82 -13.89 -6.38
C TYR A 82 5.21 -14.77 -7.56
N PHE A 83 4.93 -16.07 -7.52
CA PHE A 83 5.28 -17.00 -8.59
C PHE A 83 4.06 -17.70 -9.20
N GLN A 84 2.86 -17.34 -8.74
CA GLN A 84 1.59 -17.89 -9.26
C GLN A 84 1.16 -17.32 -10.61
N THR A 85 1.80 -16.25 -11.09
CA THR A 85 1.42 -15.57 -12.33
C THR A 85 2.64 -15.25 -13.18
N ASP A 86 2.49 -15.43 -14.49
CA ASP A 86 3.47 -15.01 -15.49
C ASP A 86 3.33 -13.52 -15.87
N LYS A 87 2.46 -12.77 -15.17
CA LYS A 87 2.26 -11.35 -15.44
C LYS A 87 3.57 -10.56 -15.22
N PRO A 88 4.05 -9.82 -16.22
CA PRO A 88 5.18 -8.92 -16.07
C PRO A 88 4.80 -7.69 -15.22
N GLN A 89 5.80 -6.96 -14.75
CA GLN A 89 5.56 -5.63 -14.17
C GLN A 89 5.03 -4.69 -15.27
N SER A 90 4.20 -3.72 -14.88
CA SER A 90 3.56 -2.78 -15.83
C SER A 90 4.54 -1.98 -16.66
N ASN A 91 5.74 -1.73 -16.14
CA ASN A 91 6.84 -1.02 -16.80
C ASN A 91 7.87 -1.97 -17.46
N SER A 92 7.52 -3.26 -17.64
CA SER A 92 8.42 -4.22 -18.26
C SER A 92 8.50 -4.00 -19.77
N GLN A 93 9.70 -3.64 -20.24
CA GLN A 93 9.98 -3.48 -21.67
C GLN A 93 9.96 -4.81 -22.44
N SER A 94 10.27 -5.93 -21.79
CA SER A 94 10.27 -7.25 -22.45
C SER A 94 8.87 -7.84 -22.60
N GLY A 95 7.92 -7.43 -21.74
CA GLY A 95 6.60 -8.09 -21.66
C GLY A 95 6.64 -9.50 -21.08
N VAL A 96 7.80 -10.00 -20.66
CA VAL A 96 7.97 -11.34 -20.11
C VAL A 96 8.47 -11.24 -18.67
N ARG A 97 7.75 -11.89 -17.75
CA ARG A 97 8.08 -11.87 -16.32
C ARG A 97 9.51 -12.38 -16.09
N GLY A 98 10.30 -11.56 -15.41
CA GLY A 98 11.68 -11.93 -15.06
C GLY A 98 12.65 -11.94 -16.24
N VAL A 99 12.27 -11.37 -17.39
CA VAL A 99 13.18 -11.13 -18.52
C VAL A 99 13.38 -9.62 -18.65
N VAL A 100 14.62 -9.17 -18.73
CA VAL A 100 15.00 -7.75 -18.86
C VAL A 100 15.73 -7.54 -20.17
N THR A 101 15.41 -6.46 -20.87
CA THR A 101 16.09 -6.02 -22.10
C THR A 101 17.26 -5.11 -21.78
N TYR A 102 18.36 -5.23 -22.54
CA TYR A 102 19.49 -4.29 -22.49
C TYR A 102 20.19 -4.24 -23.87
N LYS A 103 21.05 -3.24 -24.10
CA LYS A 103 21.85 -3.15 -25.34
C LYS A 103 23.31 -3.48 -25.07
N GLN A 104 23.93 -4.25 -25.95
CA GLN A 104 25.37 -4.56 -25.91
C GLN A 104 25.94 -4.44 -27.33
N ALA A 105 26.96 -3.58 -27.51
CA ALA A 105 27.53 -3.26 -28.82
C ALA A 105 26.45 -2.90 -29.86
N GLY A 106 25.49 -2.04 -29.47
CA GLY A 106 24.37 -1.60 -30.32
C GLY A 106 23.25 -2.62 -30.53
N LYS A 107 23.43 -3.89 -30.14
CA LYS A 107 22.45 -4.96 -30.33
C LYS A 107 21.57 -5.15 -29.11
N LEU A 108 20.27 -5.35 -29.32
CA LEU A 108 19.33 -5.73 -28.25
C LEU A 108 19.69 -7.13 -27.72
N LYS A 109 19.66 -7.27 -26.40
CA LYS A 109 19.98 -8.47 -25.64
C LYS A 109 18.98 -8.65 -24.50
N TYR A 110 18.87 -9.88 -24.03
CA TYR A 110 17.94 -10.26 -22.97
C TYR A 110 18.68 -10.91 -21.81
N ARG A 111 18.18 -10.68 -20.60
CA ARG A 111 18.67 -11.25 -19.35
C ARG A 111 17.51 -11.87 -18.59
N ALA A 112 17.64 -13.14 -18.24
CA ALA A 112 16.72 -13.83 -17.36
C ALA A 112 17.15 -13.65 -15.89
N VAL A 113 16.21 -13.30 -15.00
CA VAL A 113 16.48 -13.04 -13.58
C VAL A 113 15.41 -13.70 -12.71
N LEU A 114 15.84 -14.40 -11.65
CA LEU A 114 15.00 -14.94 -10.58
C LEU A 114 15.64 -14.60 -9.23
N THR A 115 14.88 -14.01 -8.32
CA THR A 115 15.29 -13.82 -6.92
C THR A 115 14.52 -14.78 -6.03
N VAL A 116 15.23 -15.57 -5.23
CA VAL A 116 14.68 -16.52 -4.26
C VAL A 116 15.41 -16.34 -2.93
N ASN A 117 14.66 -16.04 -1.87
CA ASN A 117 15.20 -15.87 -0.50
C ASN A 117 16.42 -14.93 -0.42
N GLY A 118 16.39 -13.80 -1.14
CA GLY A 118 17.49 -12.83 -1.19
C GLY A 118 18.64 -13.19 -2.15
N THR A 119 18.71 -14.43 -2.66
CA THR A 119 19.68 -14.84 -3.67
C THR A 119 19.17 -14.56 -5.08
N VAL A 120 20.01 -13.98 -5.93
CA VAL A 120 19.71 -13.67 -7.32
C VAL A 120 20.35 -14.70 -8.25
N TYR A 121 19.52 -15.41 -9.02
CA TYR A 121 19.92 -16.30 -10.09
C TYR A 121 19.65 -15.62 -11.43
N GLN A 122 20.68 -15.43 -12.25
CA GLN A 122 20.53 -14.73 -13.52
C GLN A 122 21.48 -15.25 -14.60
N LYS A 123 21.10 -15.04 -15.86
CA LYS A 123 21.97 -15.22 -17.03
C LYS A 123 21.66 -14.14 -18.05
N ALA A 124 22.70 -13.49 -18.56
CA ALA A 124 22.61 -12.46 -19.59
C ALA A 124 23.15 -12.99 -20.94
N GLY A 125 22.96 -12.21 -22.01
CA GLY A 125 23.57 -12.45 -23.32
C GLY A 125 22.65 -13.08 -24.37
N PHE A 126 21.42 -13.44 -23.99
CA PHE A 126 20.43 -14.05 -24.88
C PHE A 126 20.14 -13.15 -26.08
N LYS A 127 20.04 -13.75 -27.26
CA LYS A 127 19.79 -13.03 -28.51
C LYS A 127 18.30 -12.81 -28.72
N THR A 128 17.47 -13.72 -28.24
CA THR A 128 16.03 -13.64 -28.36
C THR A 128 15.36 -13.60 -26.99
N ILE A 129 14.11 -13.14 -26.97
CA ILE A 129 13.33 -13.10 -25.74
C ILE A 129 12.89 -14.50 -25.32
N GLU A 130 12.65 -15.38 -26.28
CA GLU A 130 12.23 -16.77 -26.08
C GLU A 130 13.29 -17.57 -25.34
N GLU A 131 14.57 -17.45 -25.75
CA GLU A 131 15.70 -18.10 -25.07
C GLU A 131 15.79 -17.65 -23.59
N ALA A 132 15.60 -16.35 -23.35
CA ALA A 132 15.61 -15.81 -22.00
C ALA A 132 14.38 -16.27 -21.18
N ALA A 133 13.21 -16.38 -21.81
CA ALA A 133 11.98 -16.86 -21.19
C ALA A 133 12.08 -18.34 -20.80
N GLU A 134 12.64 -19.18 -21.65
CA GLU A 134 12.90 -20.59 -21.36
C GLU A 134 13.90 -20.75 -20.22
N TYR A 135 15.00 -20.00 -20.24
CA TYR A 135 15.95 -20.02 -19.13
C TYR A 135 15.31 -19.53 -17.84
N ARG A 136 14.40 -18.54 -17.91
CA ARG A 136 13.64 -18.07 -16.75
C ARG A 136 12.75 -19.18 -16.18
N LYS A 137 12.08 -19.98 -17.02
CA LYS A 137 11.28 -21.16 -16.60
C LYS A 137 12.17 -22.20 -15.92
N TYR A 138 13.34 -22.49 -16.49
CA TYR A 138 14.34 -23.37 -15.87
C TYR A 138 14.74 -22.88 -14.47
N LEU A 139 15.00 -21.58 -14.30
CA LEU A 139 15.32 -21.01 -12.98
C LEU A 139 14.16 -21.22 -11.98
N VAL A 140 12.90 -21.03 -12.39
CA VAL A 140 11.73 -21.32 -11.52
C VAL A 140 11.77 -22.79 -11.08
N GLN A 141 11.84 -23.71 -12.04
CA GLN A 141 11.77 -25.14 -11.76
C GLN A 141 12.90 -25.63 -10.84
N LYS A 142 14.08 -25.01 -10.95
CA LYS A 142 15.27 -25.38 -10.18
C LYS A 142 15.32 -24.78 -8.77
N TYR A 143 14.97 -23.51 -8.62
CA TYR A 143 15.22 -22.76 -7.38
C TYR A 143 13.96 -22.40 -6.60
N LEU A 144 12.77 -22.51 -7.19
CA LEU A 144 11.53 -22.31 -6.44
C LEU A 144 11.24 -23.58 -5.59
N PRO A 145 10.97 -23.46 -4.28
CA PRO A 145 10.52 -24.58 -3.47
C PRO A 145 9.27 -25.19 -4.07
N LYS A 146 9.28 -26.51 -4.25
CA LYS A 146 8.08 -27.26 -4.64
C LYS A 146 7.17 -27.43 -3.44
N ASP A 147 5.88 -27.60 -3.70
CA ASP A 147 4.90 -27.79 -2.64
C ASP A 147 5.06 -29.11 -1.90
#